data_AF-A0A9N8YX84-F1
#
_entry.id   AF-A0A9N8YX84-F1
#
_cell.length_a   1.000
_cell.length_b   1.000
_cell.length_c   1.000
_cell.angle_alpha   90.00
_cell.angle_beta   90.00
_cell.angle_gamma   90.00
#
_symmetry.space_group_name_H-M   'P 1'
#
loop_
_entity.id
_entity.type
_entity.pdbx_description
1 polymer ?
#
loop_
_entity_poly.entity_id
_entity_poly.type
_entity_poly.pdbx_seq_one_letter_code
_entity_poly.pdbx_strand_id
1 'polypeptide(L)'
;MSTLNDYLASKYGTSTSTSLESTKKKKKKKITNTNIKNGKRSFAIIDEEEMVEEWKKKGSEVDDEDIEPINDTYEIEKERLQKWKPIFAEEERGDEAPLIGLNVGLQTAEKMKKDLDRVNREKREELKRMDPALSGRDAATVYRDKYDIVAQRAEERRKIEEEEKMMKWGKEDQIRKEVELRNRPLTIYKDDVDLNEELKSKERWNDPATTFLTKVSESPPPPPNRFDIPPGYRWDGVDRSNGFEKSYFEKINARATMNSQAYSWSVEDM
;
A
#
# COMPACT_ATOMS: atom_id res chain seq x y z
N MET A 1 -3.18 -66.14 28.16
CA MET A 1 -4.07 -64.96 28.25
C MET A 1 -3.18 -63.73 28.15
N SER A 2 -3.30 -62.95 27.07
CA SER A 2 -2.49 -61.74 26.87
C SER A 2 -2.91 -60.67 27.89
N THR A 3 -1.94 -59.98 28.50
CA THR A 3 -2.23 -59.00 29.55
C THR A 3 -2.69 -57.68 28.93
N LEU A 4 -3.54 -56.93 29.65
CA LEU A 4 -4.08 -55.65 29.18
C LEU A 4 -2.98 -54.65 28.77
N ASN A 5 -1.82 -54.74 29.41
CA ASN A 5 -0.65 -53.90 29.11
C ASN A 5 -0.04 -54.22 27.74
N ASP A 6 -0.01 -55.48 27.30
CA ASP A 6 0.53 -55.86 25.98
C ASP A 6 -0.36 -55.35 24.85
N TYR A 7 -1.69 -55.31 25.05
CA TYR A 7 -2.64 -54.78 24.08
C TYR A 7 -2.58 -53.25 23.97
N LEU A 8 -2.36 -52.56 25.09
CA LEU A 8 -2.23 -51.10 25.08
C LEU A 8 -0.90 -50.65 24.45
N ALA A 9 0.18 -51.40 24.66
CA ALA A 9 1.49 -51.11 24.06
C ALA A 9 1.48 -51.27 22.53
N SER A 10 0.85 -52.32 21.99
CA SER A 10 0.83 -52.53 20.52
C SER A 10 -0.07 -51.55 19.77
N LYS A 11 -1.13 -51.06 20.44
CA LYS A 11 -2.15 -50.22 19.80
C LYS A 11 -1.91 -48.72 19.99
N TYR A 12 -1.20 -48.32 21.05
CA TYR A 12 -1.03 -46.91 21.42
C TYR A 12 0.41 -46.52 21.82
N GLY A 13 1.38 -47.45 21.83
CA GLY A 13 2.76 -47.17 22.24
C GLY A 13 3.62 -46.60 21.11
N THR A 14 3.93 -45.31 21.18
CA THR A 14 4.96 -44.65 20.36
C THR A 14 6.36 -44.98 20.90
N SER A 15 7.28 -45.30 19.99
CA SER A 15 8.68 -45.64 20.27
C SER A 15 9.43 -44.50 20.97
N THR A 16 9.81 -44.68 22.22
CA THR A 16 10.83 -43.87 22.90
C THR A 16 11.91 -44.79 23.48
N SER A 17 12.79 -45.30 22.63
CA SER A 17 14.09 -45.82 23.07
C SER A 17 15.14 -44.73 22.93
N THR A 18 15.43 -44.09 24.05
CA THR A 18 16.67 -43.37 24.33
C THR A 18 17.87 -44.31 24.15
N SER A 19 18.82 -43.93 23.29
CA SER A 19 20.18 -44.50 23.30
C SER A 19 21.21 -43.40 23.10
N LEU A 20 22.25 -43.47 23.92
CA LEU A 20 23.37 -42.54 24.12
C LEU A 20 24.31 -42.53 22.91
N GLU A 21 24.84 -41.38 22.47
CA GLU A 21 26.26 -41.26 22.09
C GLU A 21 26.74 -39.81 21.80
N SER A 22 27.81 -39.42 22.50
CA SER A 22 28.93 -38.53 22.12
C SER A 22 28.73 -37.05 21.72
N THR A 23 29.39 -36.18 22.50
CA THR A 23 29.60 -34.76 22.19
C THR A 23 30.88 -34.56 21.37
N LYS A 24 30.78 -33.95 20.17
CA LYS A 24 31.93 -33.39 19.44
C LYS A 24 31.62 -31.98 18.92
N LYS A 25 32.23 -30.98 19.57
CA LYS A 25 32.28 -29.58 19.15
C LYS A 25 32.88 -29.47 17.74
N LYS A 26 32.19 -28.80 16.80
CA LYS A 26 32.76 -28.37 15.51
C LYS A 26 32.63 -26.86 15.31
N LYS A 27 33.73 -26.32 14.79
CA LYS A 27 34.15 -24.91 14.70
C LYS A 27 33.23 -24.06 13.79
N LYS A 28 32.98 -22.81 14.21
CA LYS A 28 32.50 -21.72 13.33
C LYS A 28 33.49 -21.48 12.20
N LYS A 29 33.05 -21.57 10.94
CA LYS A 29 33.77 -21.03 9.79
C LYS A 29 33.24 -19.62 9.49
N LYS A 30 34.15 -18.64 9.54
CA LYS A 30 34.02 -17.29 8.98
C LYS A 30 33.85 -17.41 7.46
N ILE A 31 32.83 -16.80 6.90
CA ILE A 31 32.77 -16.52 5.46
C ILE A 31 33.33 -15.11 5.28
N THR A 32 34.38 -15.03 4.50
CA THR A 32 35.10 -13.81 4.12
C THR A 32 34.38 -13.12 2.97
N ASN A 33 34.18 -11.81 3.10
CA ASN A 33 33.72 -10.93 2.01
C ASN A 33 34.68 -11.01 0.82
N THR A 34 34.15 -11.36 -0.35
CA THR A 34 34.83 -11.15 -1.63
C THR A 34 34.07 -10.12 -2.46
N ASN A 35 34.77 -9.00 -2.59
CA ASN A 35 34.55 -7.84 -3.44
C ASN A 35 34.20 -8.22 -4.90
N ILE A 36 33.01 -7.86 -5.38
CA ILE A 36 32.68 -7.86 -6.81
C ILE A 36 32.60 -6.40 -7.25
N LYS A 37 33.60 -6.01 -8.04
CA LYS A 37 33.73 -4.71 -8.69
C LYS A 37 32.80 -4.63 -9.90
N ASN A 38 32.10 -3.52 -9.99
CA ASN A 38 31.56 -2.80 -11.15
C ASN A 38 31.68 -3.48 -12.53
N GLY A 39 30.52 -3.90 -13.08
CA GLY A 39 30.29 -4.10 -14.51
C GLY A 39 29.02 -3.33 -14.92
N LYS A 40 29.20 -2.34 -15.79
CA LYS A 40 28.18 -1.41 -16.29
C LYS A 40 27.00 -2.18 -16.92
N ARG A 41 25.78 -1.95 -16.45
CA ARG A 41 24.55 -2.30 -17.18
C ARG A 41 24.05 -1.02 -17.84
N SER A 42 24.06 -1.00 -19.17
CA SER A 42 23.41 0.04 -19.98
C SER A 42 21.89 -0.05 -19.77
N PHE A 43 21.31 0.97 -19.17
CA PHE A 43 19.86 1.17 -19.13
C PHE A 43 19.48 1.81 -20.47
N ALA A 44 18.70 1.13 -21.30
CA ALA A 44 18.07 1.75 -22.46
C ALA A 44 16.90 2.59 -21.94
N ILE A 45 17.00 3.90 -22.07
CA ILE A 45 15.91 4.85 -21.87
C ILE A 45 15.00 4.66 -23.09
N ILE A 46 13.77 4.19 -22.84
CA ILE A 46 12.70 4.20 -23.83
C ILE A 46 12.12 5.61 -23.75
N ASP A 47 12.17 6.36 -24.85
CA ASP A 47 11.60 7.71 -24.95
C ASP A 47 10.09 7.64 -24.68
N GLU A 48 9.65 8.36 -23.65
CA GLU A 48 8.25 8.44 -23.22
C GLU A 48 7.36 9.23 -24.20
N GLU A 49 7.94 9.86 -25.23
CA GLU A 49 7.21 10.68 -26.19
C GLU A 49 6.39 9.87 -27.21
N GLU A 50 6.79 8.64 -27.55
CA GLU A 50 6.11 7.84 -28.59
C GLU A 50 4.79 7.20 -28.10
N MET A 51 4.62 7.01 -26.79
CA MET A 51 3.42 6.41 -26.18
C MET A 51 2.25 7.41 -26.03
N VAL A 52 2.52 8.71 -26.05
CA VAL A 52 1.50 9.76 -25.89
C VAL A 52 0.77 10.06 -27.21
N GLU A 53 1.43 9.85 -28.34
CA GLU A 53 0.83 10.10 -29.67
C GLU A 53 -0.19 9.01 -30.08
N GLU A 54 0.02 7.76 -29.66
CA GLU A 54 -0.88 6.66 -29.99
C GLU A 54 -2.24 6.75 -29.26
N TRP A 55 -2.25 7.33 -28.05
CA TRP A 55 -3.48 7.56 -27.28
C TRP A 55 -4.33 8.72 -27.81
N LYS A 56 -3.72 9.73 -28.45
CA LYS A 56 -4.46 10.84 -29.06
C LYS A 56 -5.21 10.44 -30.32
N LYS A 57 -4.74 9.42 -31.04
CA LYS A 57 -5.29 9.03 -32.35
C LYS A 57 -6.55 8.14 -32.27
N LYS A 58 -6.88 7.62 -31.08
CA LYS A 58 -8.04 6.74 -30.84
C LYS A 58 -9.25 7.45 -30.25
N GLY A 59 -9.20 8.78 -30.13
CA GLY A 59 -10.24 9.59 -29.49
C GLY A 59 -11.15 10.38 -30.42
N SER A 60 -11.06 10.19 -31.75
CA SER A 60 -11.98 10.84 -32.69
C SER A 60 -12.98 9.82 -33.23
N GLU A 61 -14.25 10.17 -33.12
CA GLU A 61 -15.43 9.51 -33.73
C GLU A 61 -16.20 8.57 -32.79
N VAL A 62 -16.74 9.16 -31.73
CA VAL A 62 -17.99 8.69 -31.10
C VAL A 62 -18.89 9.92 -30.96
N ASP A 63 -20.07 9.87 -31.57
CA ASP A 63 -21.09 10.92 -31.52
C ASP A 63 -21.59 11.10 -30.06
N ASP A 64 -21.28 12.26 -29.47
CA ASP A 64 -21.55 12.62 -28.07
C ASP A 64 -22.94 13.29 -27.85
N GLU A 65 -23.98 12.93 -28.61
CA GLU A 65 -25.27 13.68 -28.55
C GLU A 65 -26.24 13.28 -27.41
N ASP A 66 -25.97 12.29 -26.56
CA ASP A 66 -26.95 11.82 -25.54
C ASP A 66 -26.42 11.70 -24.09
N ILE A 67 -25.48 12.56 -23.67
CA ILE A 67 -25.09 12.64 -22.25
C ILE A 67 -25.49 14.00 -21.68
N GLU A 68 -26.64 14.03 -20.99
CA GLU A 68 -27.02 15.19 -20.19
C GLU A 68 -25.97 15.44 -19.09
N PRO A 69 -25.35 16.64 -19.01
CA PRO A 69 -24.40 16.94 -17.97
C PRO A 69 -25.11 17.12 -16.62
N ILE A 70 -24.74 16.31 -15.63
CA ILE A 70 -25.16 16.45 -14.23
C ILE A 70 -24.52 17.73 -13.68
N ASN A 71 -25.22 18.86 -13.82
CA ASN A 71 -24.73 20.21 -13.47
C ASN A 71 -24.57 20.46 -11.97
N ASP A 72 -25.05 19.59 -11.09
CA ASP A 72 -25.07 19.86 -9.64
C ASP A 72 -23.75 19.52 -8.92
N THR A 73 -22.78 18.92 -9.60
CA THR A 73 -21.47 18.57 -9.01
C THR A 73 -20.35 19.54 -9.41
N TYR A 74 -20.49 20.22 -10.56
CA TYR A 74 -19.47 21.11 -11.11
C TYR A 74 -19.32 22.43 -10.34
N GLU A 75 -20.40 22.98 -9.77
CA GLU A 75 -20.33 24.21 -8.98
C GLU A 75 -19.75 23.98 -7.58
N ILE A 76 -20.08 22.84 -6.96
CA ILE A 76 -19.56 22.43 -5.65
C ILE A 76 -18.05 22.13 -5.73
N GLU A 77 -17.58 21.55 -6.84
CA GLU A 77 -16.15 21.33 -7.09
C GLU A 77 -15.39 22.64 -7.34
N LYS A 78 -15.97 23.60 -8.07
CA LYS A 78 -15.36 24.93 -8.26
C LYS A 78 -15.20 25.69 -6.94
N GLU A 79 -16.20 25.66 -6.04
CA GLU A 79 -16.09 26.28 -4.72
C GLU A 79 -15.07 25.57 -3.81
N ARG A 80 -14.98 24.23 -3.88
CA ARG A 80 -13.96 23.45 -3.15
C ARG A 80 -12.54 23.72 -3.66
N LEU A 81 -12.37 23.85 -4.98
CA LEU A 81 -11.08 24.16 -5.62
C LEU A 81 -10.64 25.61 -5.39
N GLN A 82 -11.57 26.56 -5.30
CA GLN A 82 -11.25 27.96 -4.94
C GLN A 82 -10.78 28.12 -3.48
N LYS A 83 -11.17 27.19 -2.60
CA LYS A 83 -10.83 27.23 -1.17
C LYS A 83 -9.57 26.44 -0.81
N TRP A 84 -9.08 25.59 -1.71
CA TRP A 84 -7.81 24.90 -1.57
C TRP A 84 -6.67 25.76 -2.13
N LYS A 85 -5.96 26.44 -1.24
CA LYS A 85 -4.61 26.93 -1.58
C LYS A 85 -3.65 25.73 -1.53
N PRO A 86 -2.97 25.36 -2.62
CA PRO A 86 -1.90 24.38 -2.53
C PRO A 86 -0.85 24.92 -1.56
N ILE A 87 -0.53 24.15 -0.52
CA ILE A 87 0.53 24.48 0.46
C ILE A 87 1.90 24.50 -0.23
N PHE A 88 2.00 23.82 -1.37
CA PHE A 88 3.09 23.95 -2.32
C PHE A 88 2.74 25.04 -3.33
N ALA A 89 2.69 26.30 -2.87
CA ALA A 89 3.16 27.35 -3.74
C ALA A 89 4.62 26.97 -4.01
N GLU A 90 4.92 26.68 -5.26
CA GLU A 90 6.26 26.57 -5.79
C GLU A 90 6.89 27.96 -5.59
N GLU A 91 7.32 28.21 -4.34
CA GLU A 91 8.32 29.20 -4.03
C GLU A 91 9.47 28.75 -4.91
N GLU A 92 9.69 29.47 -6.01
CA GLU A 92 10.92 29.37 -6.76
C GLU A 92 12.00 29.28 -5.69
N ARG A 93 12.60 28.09 -5.57
CA ARG A 93 13.86 27.93 -4.85
C ARG A 93 14.86 28.70 -5.69
N GLY A 94 14.74 30.03 -5.65
CA GLY A 94 15.76 30.95 -6.05
C GLY A 94 16.95 30.48 -5.26
N ASP A 95 17.95 30.01 -6.01
CA ASP A 95 19.23 29.51 -5.55
C ASP A 95 19.51 30.11 -4.18
N GLU A 96 19.39 29.30 -3.11
CA GLU A 96 19.49 29.76 -1.74
C GLU A 96 20.79 30.54 -1.62
N ALA A 97 20.68 31.86 -1.71
CA ALA A 97 21.84 32.72 -1.80
C ALA A 97 22.64 32.41 -0.52
N PRO A 98 23.94 32.08 -0.64
CA PRO A 98 24.73 31.75 0.53
C PRO A 98 24.54 32.85 1.55
N LEU A 99 24.21 32.46 2.79
CA LEU A 99 23.83 33.35 3.88
C LEU A 99 24.68 34.63 3.81
N ILE A 100 24.06 35.72 3.35
CA ILE A 100 24.73 36.95 2.93
C ILE A 100 25.61 37.41 4.10
N GLY A 101 26.93 37.25 3.97
CA GLY A 101 27.91 37.58 5.03
C GLY A 101 28.86 36.45 5.44
N LEU A 102 28.62 35.20 5.03
CA LEU A 102 29.61 34.12 5.14
C LEU A 102 30.47 34.05 3.88
N ASN A 103 31.77 33.92 4.08
CA ASN A 103 32.71 33.68 2.99
C ASN A 103 32.48 32.27 2.42
N VAL A 104 32.32 32.16 1.11
CA VAL A 104 32.07 30.88 0.41
C VAL A 104 33.38 30.20 -0.03
N GLY A 105 33.45 28.88 0.05
CA GLY A 105 34.60 28.05 -0.38
C GLY A 105 35.17 27.13 0.72
N LEU A 106 36.29 26.44 0.44
CA LEU A 106 36.97 25.57 1.41
C LEU A 106 37.62 26.41 2.50
N GLN A 107 37.01 26.44 3.69
CA GLN A 107 37.48 27.22 4.82
C GLN A 107 38.03 26.35 5.96
N THR A 108 39.00 26.90 6.69
CA THR A 108 39.44 26.34 7.97
C THR A 108 38.39 26.63 9.06
N ALA A 109 38.30 25.75 10.06
CA ALA A 109 37.34 25.89 11.16
C ALA A 109 37.46 27.23 11.91
N GLU A 110 38.68 27.78 12.01
CA GLU A 110 38.92 29.09 12.63
C GLU A 110 38.32 30.26 11.83
N LYS A 111 38.37 30.19 10.49
CA LYS A 111 37.77 31.21 9.62
C LYS A 111 36.24 31.15 9.71
N MET A 112 35.66 29.95 9.71
CA MET A 112 34.22 29.74 9.92
C MET A 112 33.73 30.32 11.26
N LYS A 113 34.46 30.10 12.36
CA LYS A 113 34.11 30.68 13.67
C LYS A 113 34.17 32.20 13.65
N LYS A 114 35.20 32.79 13.04
CA LYS A 114 35.34 34.25 12.94
C LYS A 114 34.24 34.88 12.08
N ASP A 115 33.87 34.23 10.99
CA ASP A 115 32.79 34.69 10.10
C ASP A 115 31.42 34.57 10.80
N LEU A 116 31.16 33.48 11.53
CA LEU A 116 29.96 33.32 12.36
C LEU A 116 29.89 34.37 13.48
N ASP A 117 30.99 34.66 14.17
CA ASP A 117 31.03 35.69 15.21
C ASP A 117 30.79 37.10 14.65
N ARG A 118 31.30 37.39 13.44
CA ARG A 118 31.00 38.63 12.72
C ARG A 118 29.51 38.75 12.40
N VAL A 119 28.93 37.73 11.77
CA VAL A 119 27.50 37.72 11.39
C VAL A 119 26.60 37.76 12.62
N ASN A 120 26.97 37.05 13.69
CA ASN A 120 26.22 37.09 14.96
C ASN A 120 26.31 38.46 15.63
N ARG A 121 27.44 39.16 15.52
CA ARG A 121 27.58 40.52 16.05
C ARG A 121 26.75 41.51 15.24
N GLU A 122 26.82 41.44 13.91
CA GLU A 122 26.02 42.27 12.99
C GLU A 122 24.52 42.05 13.23
N LYS A 123 24.06 40.79 13.27
CA LYS A 123 22.66 40.48 13.62
C LYS A 123 22.26 41.01 14.99
N ARG A 124 23.16 40.97 15.99
CA ARG A 124 22.88 41.51 17.32
C ARG A 124 22.78 43.05 17.30
N GLU A 125 23.60 43.71 16.50
CA GLU A 125 23.57 45.17 16.31
C GLU A 125 22.35 45.62 15.48
N GLU A 126 22.00 44.87 14.44
CA GLU A 126 20.77 45.06 13.66
C GLU A 126 19.55 44.89 14.54
N LEU A 127 19.48 43.77 15.28
CA LEU A 127 18.44 43.58 16.29
C LEU A 127 18.41 44.81 17.17
N LYS A 128 19.55 45.30 17.72
CA LYS A 128 19.67 46.50 18.58
C LYS A 128 19.08 47.76 17.98
N ARG A 129 19.19 47.91 16.67
CA ARG A 129 18.68 49.05 15.92
C ARG A 129 17.18 48.96 15.62
N MET A 130 16.62 47.75 15.55
CA MET A 130 15.19 47.53 15.28
C MET A 130 14.31 47.97 16.45
N ASP A 131 13.09 48.42 16.12
CA ASP A 131 12.09 48.89 17.07
C ASP A 131 11.77 47.84 18.15
N PRO A 132 11.71 48.20 19.45
CA PRO A 132 11.48 47.23 20.54
C PRO A 132 10.22 46.39 20.39
N ALA A 133 9.16 46.93 19.77
CA ALA A 133 7.91 46.22 19.51
C ALA A 133 8.09 45.05 18.51
N LEU A 134 8.99 45.20 17.53
CA LEU A 134 9.29 44.17 16.53
C LEU A 134 10.46 43.26 16.94
N SER A 135 11.45 43.82 17.65
CA SER A 135 12.64 43.09 18.12
C SER A 135 12.40 42.26 19.38
N GLY A 136 11.28 42.47 20.09
CA GLY A 136 10.94 41.73 21.31
C GLY A 136 11.87 41.97 22.50
N ARG A 137 12.63 43.09 22.52
CA ARG A 137 13.61 43.39 23.58
C ARG A 137 13.01 43.50 24.97
N ASP A 138 11.84 44.10 25.04
CA ASP A 138 11.13 44.38 26.29
C ASP A 138 9.94 43.42 26.48
N ALA A 139 9.91 42.32 25.73
CA ALA A 139 8.91 41.29 25.91
C ALA A 139 9.11 40.62 27.28
N ALA A 140 8.03 40.57 28.08
CA ALA A 140 8.05 39.88 29.37
C ALA A 140 8.53 38.43 29.18
N THR A 141 9.49 38.00 29.99
CA THR A 141 10.02 36.63 29.93
C THR A 141 8.92 35.64 30.33
N VAL A 142 8.34 34.96 29.35
CA VAL A 142 7.39 33.87 29.59
C VAL A 142 8.18 32.64 30.05
N TYR A 143 8.14 32.35 31.34
CA TYR A 143 8.63 31.08 31.88
C TYR A 143 7.72 29.97 31.37
N ARG A 144 8.24 29.18 30.42
CA ARG A 144 7.64 27.91 30.01
C ARG A 144 8.24 26.83 30.90
N ASP A 145 7.50 26.41 31.91
CA ASP A 145 7.91 25.30 32.75
C ASP A 145 7.98 24.03 31.90
N LYS A 146 8.96 23.15 32.19
CA LYS A 146 9.24 21.93 31.41
C LYS A 146 8.03 20.98 31.29
N TYR A 147 7.00 21.19 32.09
CA TYR A 147 5.76 20.40 32.09
C TYR A 147 4.90 20.63 30.84
N ASP A 148 4.83 21.85 30.30
CA ASP A 148 3.94 22.14 29.16
C ASP A 148 4.42 21.45 27.87
N ILE A 149 5.73 21.36 27.67
CA ILE A 149 6.33 20.72 26.49
C ILE A 149 6.16 19.18 26.56
N VAL A 150 6.23 18.60 27.76
CA VAL A 150 6.05 17.15 27.97
C VAL A 150 4.59 16.76 27.84
N ALA A 151 3.67 17.58 28.37
CA ALA A 151 2.23 17.37 28.21
C ALA A 151 1.80 17.48 26.74
N GLN A 152 2.24 18.52 26.01
CA GLN A 152 1.96 18.68 24.57
C GLN A 152 2.50 17.51 23.74
N ARG A 153 3.75 17.07 24.00
CA ARG A 153 4.33 15.90 23.32
C ARG A 153 3.61 14.58 23.66
N ALA A 154 3.07 14.45 24.87
CA ALA A 154 2.29 13.28 25.25
C ALA A 154 0.91 13.27 24.58
N GLU A 155 0.26 14.42 24.45
CA GLU A 155 -0.99 14.57 23.69
C GLU A 155 -0.81 14.35 22.19
N GLU A 156 0.27 14.87 21.59
CA GLU A 156 0.62 14.59 20.19
C GLU A 156 0.84 13.09 19.96
N ARG A 157 1.57 12.41 20.86
CA ARG A 157 1.77 10.95 20.77
C ARG A 157 0.46 10.17 20.89
N ARG A 158 -0.46 10.60 21.75
CA ARG A 158 -1.78 9.98 21.90
C ARG A 158 -2.64 10.17 20.65
N LYS A 159 -2.64 11.37 20.06
CA LYS A 159 -3.34 11.65 18.80
C LYS A 159 -2.80 10.80 17.66
N ILE A 160 -1.49 10.71 17.52
CA ILE A 160 -0.85 9.85 16.50
C ILE A 160 -1.23 8.38 16.72
N GLU A 161 -1.22 7.89 17.96
CA GLU A 161 -1.59 6.50 18.25
C GLU A 161 -3.08 6.21 17.99
N GLU A 162 -3.97 7.16 18.28
CA GLU A 162 -5.40 7.08 17.95
C GLU A 162 -5.64 7.11 16.44
N GLU A 163 -4.95 7.99 15.71
CA GLU A 163 -4.97 8.05 14.26
C GLU A 163 -4.43 6.74 13.64
N GLU A 164 -3.34 6.19 14.15
CA GLU A 164 -2.79 4.89 13.72
C GLU A 164 -3.78 3.74 13.99
N LYS A 165 -4.45 3.73 15.15
CA LYS A 165 -5.49 2.74 15.47
C LYS A 165 -6.67 2.84 14.51
N MET A 166 -7.11 4.06 14.20
CA MET A 166 -8.17 4.31 13.23
C MET A 166 -7.76 3.92 11.80
N MET A 167 -6.51 4.16 11.42
CA MET A 167 -5.97 3.78 10.11
C MET A 167 -5.77 2.26 9.97
N LYS A 168 -5.46 1.58 11.07
CA LYS A 168 -5.31 0.12 11.12
C LYS A 168 -6.67 -0.58 11.17
N TRP A 169 -7.70 0.09 11.71
CA TRP A 169 -9.06 -0.41 11.72
C TRP A 169 -9.56 -0.67 10.29
N GLY A 170 -10.05 -1.88 10.03
CA GLY A 170 -10.52 -2.30 8.71
C GLY A 170 -9.43 -2.77 7.72
N LYS A 171 -8.14 -2.57 8.01
CA LYS A 171 -7.02 -3.06 7.16
C LYS A 171 -6.35 -4.32 7.70
N GLU A 172 -6.75 -4.81 8.85
CA GLU A 172 -6.03 -5.89 9.54
C GLU A 172 -5.99 -7.19 8.73
N ASP A 173 -7.10 -7.57 8.09
CA ASP A 173 -7.16 -8.77 7.25
C ASP A 173 -6.33 -8.61 5.95
N GLN A 174 -6.28 -7.39 5.40
CA GLN A 174 -5.45 -7.10 4.22
C GLN A 174 -3.96 -7.23 4.58
N ILE A 175 -3.55 -6.66 5.71
CA ILE A 175 -2.17 -6.75 6.21
C ILE A 175 -1.79 -8.20 6.49
N ARG A 176 -2.68 -8.99 7.08
CA ARG A 176 -2.44 -10.42 7.34
C ARG A 176 -2.19 -11.20 6.04
N LYS A 177 -3.05 -11.01 5.03
CA LYS A 177 -2.89 -11.63 3.71
C LYS A 177 -1.60 -11.18 3.02
N GLU A 178 -1.24 -9.91 3.13
CA GLU A 178 -0.01 -9.37 2.54
C GLU A 178 1.25 -9.97 3.20
N VAL A 179 1.25 -10.12 4.52
CA VAL A 179 2.34 -10.79 5.25
C VAL A 179 2.44 -12.26 4.85
N GLU A 180 1.32 -12.96 4.70
CA GLU A 180 1.28 -14.35 4.25
C GLU A 180 1.85 -14.47 2.82
N LEU A 181 1.39 -13.63 1.89
CA LEU A 181 1.88 -13.58 0.51
C LEU A 181 3.38 -13.26 0.44
N ARG A 182 3.88 -12.37 1.30
CA ARG A 182 5.31 -12.03 1.38
C ARG A 182 6.17 -13.23 1.82
N ASN A 183 5.63 -14.09 2.66
CA ASN A 183 6.33 -15.26 3.18
C ASN A 183 6.26 -16.46 2.22
N ARG A 184 5.36 -16.45 1.23
CA ARG A 184 5.24 -17.51 0.23
C ARG A 184 6.39 -17.46 -0.80
N PRO A 185 6.86 -18.62 -1.29
CA PRO A 185 7.86 -18.67 -2.35
C PRO A 185 7.30 -18.11 -3.67
N LEU A 186 8.16 -17.53 -4.50
CA LEU A 186 7.76 -16.94 -5.79
C LEU A 186 7.23 -17.97 -6.80
N THR A 187 7.71 -19.22 -6.73
CA THR A 187 7.35 -20.29 -7.66
C THR A 187 6.61 -21.40 -6.95
N ILE A 188 5.47 -21.82 -7.51
CA ILE A 188 4.67 -22.95 -7.03
C ILE A 188 5.10 -24.21 -7.78
N TYR A 189 5.47 -25.27 -7.04
CA TYR A 189 5.86 -26.55 -7.61
C TYR A 189 4.74 -27.59 -7.46
N LYS A 190 4.88 -28.71 -8.18
CA LYS A 190 3.94 -29.84 -8.09
C LYS A 190 3.81 -30.40 -6.65
N ASP A 191 4.88 -30.33 -5.88
CA ASP A 191 4.94 -30.88 -4.52
C ASP A 191 4.49 -29.88 -3.44
N ASP A 192 4.01 -28.69 -3.83
CA ASP A 192 3.54 -27.67 -2.89
C ASP A 192 2.33 -28.18 -2.08
N VAL A 193 2.41 -28.08 -0.76
CA VAL A 193 1.42 -28.63 0.16
C VAL A 193 0.10 -27.86 0.04
N ASP A 194 0.17 -26.53 0.04
CA ASP A 194 -1.01 -25.66 0.03
C ASP A 194 -1.84 -25.86 -1.25
N LEU A 195 -1.17 -25.88 -2.41
CA LEU A 195 -1.81 -26.13 -3.70
C LEU A 195 -2.43 -27.54 -3.77
N ASN A 196 -1.72 -28.55 -3.26
CA ASN A 196 -2.22 -29.92 -3.28
C ASN A 196 -3.44 -30.11 -2.36
N GLU A 197 -3.52 -29.38 -1.25
CA GLU A 197 -4.71 -29.34 -0.40
C GLU A 197 -5.90 -28.65 -1.10
N GLU A 198 -5.66 -27.50 -1.74
CA GLU A 198 -6.68 -26.80 -2.52
C GLU A 198 -7.26 -27.69 -3.63
N LEU A 199 -6.40 -28.36 -4.41
CA LEU A 199 -6.81 -29.25 -5.49
C LEU A 199 -7.61 -30.46 -5.00
N LYS A 200 -7.33 -30.97 -3.80
CA LYS A 200 -8.11 -32.05 -3.18
C LYS A 200 -9.48 -31.58 -2.70
N SER A 201 -9.59 -30.32 -2.28
CA SER A 201 -10.85 -29.74 -1.80
C SER A 201 -11.83 -29.41 -2.93
N LYS A 202 -11.34 -29.27 -4.17
CA LYS A 202 -12.15 -28.91 -5.33
C LYS A 202 -13.17 -30.00 -5.65
N GLU A 203 -14.44 -29.65 -5.54
CA GLU A 203 -15.54 -30.54 -5.92
C GLU A 203 -15.52 -30.83 -7.42
N ARG A 204 -15.64 -32.11 -7.78
CA ARG A 204 -15.67 -32.57 -9.17
C ARG A 204 -17.06 -33.12 -9.47
N TRP A 205 -17.72 -32.51 -10.46
CA TRP A 205 -19.09 -32.87 -10.85
C TRP A 205 -19.28 -34.35 -11.24
N ASN A 206 -18.23 -34.99 -11.75
CA ASN A 206 -18.21 -36.39 -12.21
C ASN A 206 -17.75 -37.41 -11.15
N ASP A 207 -17.53 -36.99 -9.90
CA ASP A 207 -17.05 -37.91 -8.88
C ASP A 207 -18.23 -38.70 -8.26
N PRO A 208 -18.29 -40.04 -8.42
CA PRO A 208 -19.35 -40.85 -7.84
C PRO A 208 -19.37 -40.79 -6.31
N ALA A 209 -18.23 -40.50 -5.66
CA ALA A 209 -18.14 -40.41 -4.21
C ALA A 209 -18.93 -39.22 -3.66
N THR A 210 -19.15 -38.15 -4.46
CA THR A 210 -19.91 -36.95 -4.07
C THR A 210 -21.30 -37.24 -3.54
N THR A 211 -21.93 -38.31 -4.04
CA THR A 211 -23.27 -38.75 -3.62
C THR A 211 -23.33 -39.22 -2.17
N PHE A 212 -22.20 -39.65 -1.59
CA PHE A 212 -22.11 -40.12 -0.22
C PHE A 212 -21.79 -39.00 0.78
N LEU A 213 -21.41 -37.82 0.32
CA LEU A 213 -21.17 -36.67 1.19
C LEU A 213 -22.49 -35.95 1.54
N THR A 214 -22.57 -35.47 2.78
CA THR A 214 -23.69 -34.66 3.24
C THR A 214 -23.56 -33.24 2.69
N LYS A 215 -24.57 -32.77 1.95
CA LYS A 215 -24.65 -31.37 1.48
C LYS A 215 -25.25 -30.47 2.55
N VAL A 216 -24.70 -29.28 2.70
CA VAL A 216 -25.28 -28.23 3.55
C VAL A 216 -26.46 -27.59 2.79
N SER A 217 -27.54 -27.23 3.49
CA SER A 217 -28.69 -26.56 2.88
C SER A 217 -28.27 -25.21 2.31
N GLU A 218 -28.41 -25.03 1.00
CA GLU A 218 -28.03 -23.81 0.29
C GLU A 218 -29.11 -22.74 0.41
N SER A 219 -28.69 -21.52 0.74
CA SER A 219 -29.49 -20.31 0.56
C SER A 219 -29.74 -20.07 -0.94
N PRO A 220 -30.81 -19.36 -1.32
CA PRO A 220 -31.04 -19.00 -2.72
C PRO A 220 -29.80 -18.29 -3.29
N PRO A 221 -29.45 -18.55 -4.57
CA PRO A 221 -28.27 -17.96 -5.18
C PRO A 221 -28.41 -16.43 -5.21
N PRO A 222 -27.37 -15.69 -4.78
CA PRO A 222 -27.41 -14.24 -4.81
C PRO A 222 -27.39 -13.66 -6.22
N PRO A 223 -27.93 -12.45 -6.41
CA PRO A 223 -27.69 -11.72 -7.65
C PRO A 223 -26.18 -11.47 -7.82
N PRO A 224 -25.66 -11.56 -9.06
CA PRO A 224 -24.26 -11.30 -9.33
C PRO A 224 -23.93 -9.82 -9.07
N ASN A 225 -22.69 -9.56 -8.64
CA ASN A 225 -22.19 -8.20 -8.43
C ASN A 225 -20.80 -8.04 -9.05
N ARG A 226 -20.41 -6.79 -9.30
CA ARG A 226 -19.11 -6.44 -9.91
C ARG A 226 -17.86 -6.97 -9.21
N PHE A 227 -17.97 -7.32 -7.94
CA PHE A 227 -16.83 -7.67 -7.09
C PHE A 227 -16.80 -9.14 -6.68
N ASP A 228 -17.74 -9.96 -7.18
CA ASP A 228 -17.95 -11.35 -6.79
C ASP A 228 -18.01 -11.56 -5.26
N ILE A 229 -18.51 -10.56 -4.52
CA ILE A 229 -18.60 -10.62 -3.06
C ILE A 229 -19.86 -11.42 -2.67
N PRO A 230 -19.74 -12.55 -1.97
CA PRO A 230 -20.90 -13.29 -1.51
C PRO A 230 -21.66 -12.49 -0.43
N PRO A 231 -22.99 -12.62 -0.38
CA PRO A 231 -23.77 -12.03 0.70
C PRO A 231 -23.35 -12.62 2.05
N GLY A 232 -23.55 -11.86 3.13
CA GLY A 232 -23.34 -12.39 4.48
C GLY A 232 -24.32 -13.51 4.82
N TYR A 233 -23.96 -14.37 5.78
CA TYR A 233 -24.78 -15.50 6.25
C TYR A 233 -26.22 -15.13 6.66
N ARG A 234 -26.46 -13.87 7.05
CA ARG A 234 -27.77 -13.37 7.50
C ARG A 234 -28.62 -12.80 6.36
N TRP A 235 -28.18 -12.91 5.12
CA TRP A 235 -28.92 -12.38 3.99
C TRP A 235 -30.15 -13.25 3.71
N ASP A 236 -31.30 -12.57 3.57
CA ASP A 236 -32.64 -13.16 3.47
C ASP A 236 -33.02 -13.58 2.03
N GLY A 237 -32.09 -13.48 1.07
CA GLY A 237 -32.36 -13.82 -0.33
C GLY A 237 -33.16 -12.79 -1.13
N VAL A 238 -33.79 -11.82 -0.47
CA VAL A 238 -34.57 -10.75 -1.14
C VAL A 238 -33.64 -9.66 -1.67
N ASP A 239 -33.66 -9.46 -2.99
CA ASP A 239 -32.99 -8.34 -3.66
C ASP A 239 -33.70 -7.01 -3.34
N ARG A 240 -32.93 -6.04 -2.86
CA ARG A 240 -33.38 -4.67 -2.51
C ARG A 240 -32.58 -3.61 -3.28
N SER A 241 -32.05 -3.97 -4.44
CA SER A 241 -31.24 -3.10 -5.27
C SER A 241 -32.06 -2.08 -6.08
N ASN A 242 -31.39 -1.04 -6.57
CA ASN A 242 -31.92 -0.10 -7.56
C ASN A 242 -31.77 -0.63 -9.01
N GLY A 243 -31.41 -1.91 -9.22
CA GLY A 243 -31.16 -2.46 -10.55
C GLY A 243 -29.87 -1.99 -11.25
N PHE A 244 -29.02 -1.19 -10.58
CA PHE A 244 -27.77 -0.68 -11.16
C PHE A 244 -26.85 -1.81 -11.66
N GLU A 245 -26.57 -2.81 -10.82
CA GLU A 245 -25.70 -3.94 -11.16
C GLU A 245 -26.20 -4.70 -12.40
N LYS A 246 -27.53 -4.88 -12.53
CA LYS A 246 -28.14 -5.51 -13.71
C LYS A 246 -27.86 -4.70 -14.98
N SER A 247 -28.19 -3.40 -14.97
CA SER A 247 -27.94 -2.52 -16.12
C SER A 247 -26.45 -2.40 -16.47
N TYR A 248 -25.56 -2.50 -15.48
CA TYR A 248 -24.12 -2.49 -15.68
C TYR A 248 -23.66 -3.72 -16.47
N PHE A 249 -24.10 -4.92 -16.09
CA PHE A 249 -23.78 -6.15 -16.83
C PHE A 249 -24.37 -6.15 -18.25
N GLU A 250 -25.58 -5.63 -18.43
CA GLU A 250 -26.20 -5.48 -19.75
C GLU A 250 -25.35 -4.58 -20.66
N LYS A 251 -24.85 -3.44 -20.16
CA LYS A 251 -23.97 -2.54 -20.90
C LYS A 251 -22.62 -3.17 -21.25
N ILE A 252 -22.01 -3.91 -20.32
CA ILE A 252 -20.77 -4.65 -20.60
C ILE A 252 -20.98 -5.68 -21.70
N ASN A 253 -22.05 -6.46 -21.60
CA ASN A 253 -22.35 -7.49 -22.58
C ASN A 253 -22.64 -6.87 -23.94
N ALA A 254 -23.42 -5.79 -24.00
CA ALA A 254 -23.71 -5.06 -25.24
C ALA A 254 -22.43 -4.56 -25.92
N ARG A 255 -21.49 -4.00 -25.14
CA ARG A 255 -20.19 -3.55 -25.66
C ARG A 255 -19.35 -4.73 -26.17
N ALA A 256 -19.29 -5.83 -25.43
CA ALA A 256 -18.56 -7.02 -25.84
C ALA A 256 -19.14 -7.63 -27.13
N THR A 257 -20.47 -7.69 -27.24
CA THR A 257 -21.14 -8.18 -28.45
C THR A 257 -20.87 -7.26 -29.63
N MET A 258 -20.95 -5.94 -29.47
CA MET A 258 -20.67 -4.97 -30.53
C MET A 258 -19.23 -5.08 -31.02
N ASN A 259 -18.26 -5.21 -30.11
CA ASN A 259 -16.86 -5.41 -30.46
C ASN A 259 -16.65 -6.70 -31.27
N SER A 260 -17.31 -7.81 -30.87
CA SER A 260 -17.20 -9.09 -31.59
C SER A 260 -17.84 -9.04 -32.98
N GLN A 261 -18.96 -8.34 -33.12
CA GLN A 261 -19.63 -8.10 -34.40
C GLN A 261 -18.78 -7.20 -35.30
N ALA A 262 -18.25 -6.10 -34.76
CA ALA A 262 -17.36 -5.20 -35.48
C ALA A 262 -16.10 -5.92 -35.96
N TYR A 263 -15.50 -6.78 -35.13
CA TYR A 263 -14.37 -7.61 -35.53
C TYR A 263 -14.75 -8.56 -36.67
N SER A 264 -15.85 -9.30 -36.53
CA SER A 264 -16.33 -10.23 -37.56
C SER A 264 -16.59 -9.49 -38.89
N TRP A 265 -17.23 -8.33 -38.83
CA TRP A 265 -17.50 -7.48 -39.99
C TRP A 265 -16.21 -6.94 -40.64
N SER A 266 -15.22 -6.55 -39.83
CA SER A 266 -13.95 -6.02 -40.33
C SER A 266 -13.09 -7.07 -41.05
N VAL A 267 -13.28 -8.35 -40.73
CA VAL A 267 -12.50 -9.47 -41.28
C VAL A 267 -13.19 -10.11 -42.49
N GLU A 268 -14.50 -9.90 -42.69
CA GLU A 268 -15.29 -10.56 -43.74
C GLU A 268 -14.83 -10.24 -45.18
N ASP A 269 -14.22 -9.08 -45.41
CA ASP A 269 -13.75 -8.62 -46.75
C ASP A 269 -12.21 -8.61 -46.89
N MET A 270 -11.49 -9.27 -45.97
CA MET A 270 -10.02 -9.37 -45.96
C MET A 270 -9.53 -10.77 -46.38
#